data_AF-A0A2E0YDT7-F1
#
_entry.id   AF-A0A2E0YDT7-F1
#
_cell.length_a   1.000
_cell.length_b   1.000
_cell.length_c   1.000
_cell.angle_alpha   90.00
_cell.angle_beta   90.00
_cell.angle_gamma   90.00
#
_symmetry.space_group_name_H-M   'P 1'
#
loop_
_entity.id
_entity.type
_entity.pdbx_description
1 polymer ?
#
loop_
_entity_poly.entity_id
_entity_poly.type
_entity_poly.pdbx_seq_one_letter_code
_entity_poly.pdbx_strand_id
1 'polypeptide(L)'
;MEIVDRRENALLKRVEIEFIIRHENQPTPTRKSMTEWLNKLEPGSKKELVVIKDVTTRFGRAQTTGIGLIYQDAHALSVEPTYVHDKLSTLNPAAEGSNEAEGGESSE
;
A
#
# COMPACT_ATOMS: atom_id res chain seq x y z
N MET A 1 12.83 -10.95 0.55
CA MET A 1 11.77 -10.32 1.35
C MET A 1 11.32 -11.34 2.37
N GLU A 2 11.24 -10.92 3.62
CA GLU A 2 10.85 -11.71 4.78
C GLU A 2 9.56 -11.09 5.35
N ILE A 3 8.57 -11.92 5.70
CA ILE A 3 7.31 -11.46 6.28
C ILE A 3 7.41 -11.66 7.79
N VAL A 4 7.22 -10.59 8.54
CA VAL A 4 7.33 -10.60 10.01
C VAL A 4 5.98 -10.91 10.63
N ASP A 5 4.93 -10.23 10.15
CA ASP A 5 3.58 -10.37 10.65
C ASP A 5 2.57 -10.25 9.51
N ARG A 6 1.47 -11.00 9.63
CA ARG A 6 0.33 -10.97 8.71
C ARG A 6 -0.93 -10.87 9.56
N ARG A 7 -1.62 -9.72 9.45
CA ARG A 7 -2.86 -9.46 10.16
C ARG A 7 -3.99 -9.24 9.18
N GLU A 8 -5.07 -9.98 9.34
CA GLU A 8 -6.29 -9.79 8.56
C GLU A 8 -7.28 -8.96 9.38
N ASN A 9 -7.71 -7.81 8.83
CA ASN A 9 -8.72 -6.96 9.45
C ASN A 9 -10.01 -7.04 8.64
N ALA A 10 -10.95 -7.87 9.10
CA ALA A 10 -12.23 -8.10 8.46
C ALA A 10 -13.15 -6.87 8.45
N LEU A 11 -13.03 -5.96 9.42
CA LEU A 11 -13.85 -4.75 9.52
C LEU A 11 -13.52 -3.76 8.39
N LEU A 12 -12.23 -3.61 8.11
CA LEU A 12 -11.71 -2.73 7.05
C LEU A 12 -11.41 -3.48 5.75
N LYS A 13 -11.76 -4.78 5.67
CA LYS A 13 -11.48 -5.68 4.53
C LYS A 13 -10.06 -5.50 3.96
N ARG A 14 -9.07 -5.43 4.86
CA ARG A 14 -7.66 -5.23 4.50
C ARG A 14 -6.77 -6.27 5.16
N VAL A 15 -5.69 -6.61 4.47
CA VAL A 15 -4.61 -7.45 5.00
C VAL A 15 -3.40 -6.56 5.23
N GLU A 16 -2.90 -6.53 6.46
CA GLU A 16 -1.71 -5.81 6.85
C GLU A 16 -0.55 -6.81 6.90
N ILE A 17 0.52 -6.49 6.17
CA ILE A 17 1.70 -7.34 6.04
C ILE A 17 2.91 -6.52 6.44
N GLU A 18 3.52 -6.88 7.56
CA GLU A 18 4.81 -6.31 7.95
C GLU A 18 5.93 -7.10 7.26
N PHE A 19 6.80 -6.40 6.54
CA PHE A 19 7.88 -7.03 5.80
C PHE A 19 9.22 -6.40 6.05
N ILE A 20 10.26 -7.23 5.95
CA ILE A 20 11.67 -6.86 5.99
C ILE A 20 12.32 -7.29 4.68
N ILE A 21 12.96 -6.35 4.01
CA ILE A 21 13.71 -6.59 2.78
C ILE A 21 15.19 -6.37 3.06
N ARG A 22 15.94 -7.46 3.04
CA ARG A 22 17.41 -7.44 3.00
C ARG A 22 17.83 -7.36 1.54
N HIS A 23 18.55 -6.30 1.18
CA HIS A 23 19.00 -6.00 -0.18
C HIS A 23 20.52 -5.88 -0.19
N GLU A 24 21.22 -6.91 0.29
CA GLU A 24 22.68 -6.97 0.31
C GLU A 24 23.24 -6.79 -1.12
N ASN A 25 24.10 -5.78 -1.30
CA ASN A 25 24.68 -5.38 -2.59
C ASN A 25 23.69 -4.91 -3.67
N GLN A 26 22.44 -4.60 -3.31
CA GLN A 26 21.45 -4.03 -4.22
C GLN A 26 21.08 -2.61 -3.76
N PRO A 27 20.57 -1.75 -4.65
CA PRO A 27 20.03 -0.47 -4.25
C PRO A 27 18.80 -0.66 -3.36
N THR A 28 18.46 0.40 -2.60
CA THR A 28 17.23 0.44 -1.81
C THR A 28 16.03 0.08 -2.71
N PRO A 29 15.20 -0.90 -2.33
CA PRO A 29 14.09 -1.33 -3.17
C PRO A 29 13.11 -0.19 -3.41
N THR A 30 12.72 -0.01 -4.66
CA THR A 30 11.75 1.01 -5.06
C THR A 30 10.33 0.60 -4.63
N ARG A 31 9.48 1.59 -4.33
CA ARG A 31 8.06 1.36 -3.98
C ARG A 31 7.33 0.47 -4.99
N LYS A 32 7.55 0.66 -6.29
CA LYS A 32 6.98 -0.18 -7.35
C LYS A 32 7.34 -1.67 -7.20
N SER A 33 8.61 -1.98 -6.96
CA SER A 33 9.07 -3.36 -6.77
C SER A 33 8.46 -3.99 -5.52
N MET A 34 8.34 -3.22 -4.43
CA MET A 34 7.67 -3.68 -3.21
C MET A 34 6.18 -3.97 -3.45
N THR A 35 5.48 -3.12 -4.21
CA THR A 35 4.08 -3.33 -4.60
C THR A 35 3.93 -4.63 -5.39
N GLU A 36 4.84 -4.91 -6.32
CA GLU A 36 4.82 -6.16 -7.10
C GLU A 36 5.07 -7.40 -6.24
N TRP A 37 5.94 -7.33 -5.24
CA TRP A 37 6.16 -8.45 -4.32
C TRP A 37 4.94 -8.71 -3.43
N LEU A 38 4.33 -7.66 -2.88
CA LEU A 38 3.09 -7.77 -2.11
C LEU A 38 1.94 -8.31 -2.96
N ASN A 39 1.85 -7.89 -4.22
CA ASN A 39 0.84 -8.37 -5.16
C ASN A 39 1.03 -9.87 -5.49
N LYS A 40 2.27 -10.32 -5.67
CA LYS A 40 2.58 -11.75 -5.86
C LYS A 40 2.24 -12.59 -4.63
N LEU A 41 2.34 -11.99 -3.45
CA LEU A 41 2.09 -12.67 -2.19
C LEU A 41 0.59 -12.91 -1.96
N GLU A 42 -0.24 -11.95 -2.33
CA GLU A 42 -1.70 -12.04 -2.25
C GLU A 42 -2.33 -12.00 -3.66
N PRO A 43 -2.51 -13.17 -4.31
CA PRO A 43 -2.94 -13.27 -5.71
C PRO A 43 -4.38 -12.80 -6.01
N GLY A 44 -5.08 -12.21 -5.04
CA GLY A 44 -6.42 -11.63 -5.21
C GLY A 44 -6.45 -10.10 -5.32
N SER A 45 -5.31 -9.43 -5.17
CA SER A 45 -5.28 -7.98 -5.03
C SER A 45 -4.79 -7.29 -6.30
N LYS A 46 -5.43 -6.18 -6.68
CA LYS A 46 -4.96 -5.33 -7.80
C LYS A 46 -3.81 -4.45 -7.32
N LYS A 47 -2.86 -4.11 -8.21
CA LYS A 47 -1.75 -3.18 -7.89
C LYS A 47 -2.25 -1.83 -7.36
N GLU A 48 -3.46 -1.45 -7.76
CA GLU A 48 -4.19 -0.24 -7.35
C GLU A 48 -4.73 -0.30 -5.93
N LEU A 49 -4.84 -1.48 -5.32
CA LEU A 49 -5.36 -1.66 -3.96
C LEU A 49 -4.25 -1.95 -2.94
N VAL A 50 -2.98 -1.86 -3.36
CA VAL A 50 -1.82 -2.11 -2.50
C VAL A 50 -1.19 -0.78 -2.13
N VAL A 51 -1.28 -0.44 -0.84
CA VAL A 51 -0.68 0.75 -0.26
C VAL A 51 0.51 0.35 0.59
N ILE A 52 1.63 1.06 0.44
CA ILE A 52 2.82 0.84 1.27
C ILE A 52 3.01 2.03 2.19
N LYS A 53 3.01 1.77 3.49
CA LYS A 53 3.20 2.74 4.56
C LYS A 53 4.49 2.44 5.35
N ASP A 54 5.01 3.47 6.00
CA ASP A 54 6.10 3.38 6.97
C ASP A 54 7.36 2.65 6.46
N VAL A 55 7.73 2.92 5.21
CA VAL A 55 8.97 2.41 4.63
C VAL A 55 10.17 3.10 5.27
N THR A 56 10.91 2.37 6.08
CA THR A 56 12.12 2.86 6.73
C THR A 56 13.31 2.04 6.26
N THR A 57 14.33 2.71 5.75
CA THR A 57 15.63 2.08 5.46
C THR A 57 16.59 2.39 6.59
N ARG A 58 17.29 1.37 7.10
CA ARG A 58 18.24 1.55 8.19
C ARG A 58 19.59 1.98 7.65
N PHE A 59 20.05 3.18 7.97
CA PHE A 59 21.38 3.62 7.58
C PHE A 59 22.48 2.66 8.08
N GLY A 60 23.42 2.31 7.19
CA GLY A 60 24.52 1.39 7.47
C GLY A 60 24.16 -0.10 7.45
N ARG A 61 22.90 -0.46 7.16
CA ARG A 61 22.52 -1.85 6.85
C ARG A 61 21.63 -1.85 5.61
N ALA A 62 21.86 -2.79 4.69
CA ALA A 62 21.01 -2.96 3.52
C ALA A 62 19.68 -3.63 3.89
N GLN A 63 18.94 -3.03 4.81
CA GLN A 63 17.67 -3.52 5.33
C GLN A 63 16.62 -2.42 5.28
N THR A 64 15.53 -2.72 4.61
CA THR A 64 14.33 -1.87 4.52
C THR A 64 13.18 -2.59 5.20
N THR A 65 12.50 -1.91 6.10
CA THR A 65 11.27 -2.40 6.72
C THR A 65 10.09 -1.58 6.21
N GLY A 66 8.91 -2.18 6.17
CA GLY A 66 7.70 -1.46 5.76
C GLY A 66 6.45 -2.24 6.06
N ILE A 67 5.32 -1.55 5.95
CA ILE A 67 3.98 -2.12 6.14
C ILE A 67 3.26 -2.06 4.80
N GLY A 68 2.83 -3.22 4.32
CA GLY A 68 1.98 -3.37 3.15
C GLY A 68 0.53 -3.50 3.59
N LEU A 69 -0.32 -2.56 3.17
CA LEU A 69 -1.76 -2.58 3.36
C LEU A 69 -2.40 -3.01 2.04
N ILE A 70 -3.06 -4.15 2.06
CA ILE A 70 -3.68 -4.75 0.88
C ILE A 70 -5.19 -4.69 1.06
N TYR A 71 -5.85 -3.86 0.27
CA TYR A 71 -7.30 -3.67 0.32
C TYR A 71 -8.01 -4.64 -0.64
N GLN A 72 -9.15 -5.19 -0.21
CA GLN A 72 -9.97 -6.05 -1.06
C GLN A 72 -10.91 -5.25 -1.98
N ASP A 73 -11.25 -4.01 -1.63
CA ASP A 73 -12.27 -3.20 -2.31
C ASP A 73 -11.87 -1.72 -2.36
N ALA A 74 -12.37 -0.98 -3.36
CA ALA A 74 -12.18 0.47 -3.50
C ALA A 74 -12.87 1.24 -2.36
N HIS A 75 -14.00 0.74 -1.87
CA HIS A 75 -14.65 1.30 -0.68
C HIS A 75 -13.77 1.21 0.57
N ALA A 76 -12.98 0.15 0.70
CA ALA A 76 -12.05 -0.02 1.82
C ALA A 76 -10.84 0.93 1.71
N LEU A 77 -10.42 1.25 0.49
CA LEU A 77 -9.37 2.22 0.20
C LEU A 77 -9.81 3.66 0.55
N SER A 78 -11.08 4.00 0.34
CA SER A 78 -11.67 5.31 0.63
C SER A 78 -11.64 5.72 2.11
N VAL A 79 -11.35 4.80 3.04
CA VAL A 79 -11.18 5.09 4.47
C VAL A 79 -9.84 5.78 4.74
N GLU A 80 -8.85 5.61 3.86
CA GLU A 80 -7.57 6.28 3.98
C GLU A 80 -7.68 7.76 3.58
N PRO A 81 -6.81 8.64 4.13
CA PRO A 81 -6.82 10.05 3.78
C PRO A 81 -6.56 10.30 2.28
N THR A 82 -7.03 11.44 1.77
CA THR A 82 -6.90 11.84 0.35
C THR A 82 -5.45 11.84 -0.16
N TYR A 83 -4.46 12.12 0.70
CA TYR A 83 -3.04 12.09 0.31
C TYR A 83 -2.53 10.68 -0.05
N VAL A 84 -3.16 9.62 0.46
CA VAL A 84 -2.77 8.23 0.13
C VAL A 84 -3.21 7.90 -1.30
N HIS A 85 -4.37 8.42 -1.70
CA HIS A 85 -4.94 8.27 -3.03
C HIS A 85 -4.06 8.99 -4.08
N ASP A 86 -3.64 10.22 -3.80
CA ASP A 86 -2.74 11.01 -4.65
C ASP A 86 -1.36 10.34 -4.84
N LYS A 87 -0.79 9.78 -3.77
CA LYS A 87 0.45 8.99 -3.83
C LYS A 87 0.30 7.71 -4.67
N LEU A 88 -0.89 7.13 -4.68
CA LEU A 88 -1.16 5.88 -5.39
C LEU A 88 -1.42 6.14 -6.88
N SER A 89 -2.18 7.19 -7.22
CA SER A 89 -2.41 7.63 -8.59
C SER A 89 -1.12 8.09 -9.28
N THR A 90 -0.24 8.81 -8.56
CA THR A 90 1.09 9.16 -9.08
C THR A 90 2.00 7.95 -9.34
N LEU A 91 1.79 6.85 -8.62
CA LEU A 91 2.52 5.59 -8.84
C LEU A 91 1.91 4.74 -9.96
N ASN A 92 0.60 4.91 -10.24
CA ASN A 92 -0.15 4.14 -11.21
C ASN A 92 -1.15 5.02 -11.99
N PRO A 93 -0.70 5.74 -13.02
CA PRO A 93 -1.51 6.74 -13.74
C PRO A 93 -2.64 6.15 -14.62
N ALA A 94 -2.85 4.83 -14.59
CA ALA A 94 -3.90 4.16 -15.37
C ALA A 94 -5.25 4.03 -14.63
N ALA A 95 -5.34 4.49 -13.39
CA ALA A 95 -6.51 4.31 -12.52
C ALA A 95 -7.33 5.60 -12.31
N GLU A 96 -7.34 6.53 -13.28
CA GLU A 96 -8.30 7.63 -13.27
C GLU A 96 -9.60 7.19 -13.92
N GLY A 97 -10.61 6.93 -13.09
CA GLY A 97 -11.95 6.64 -13.54
C GLY A 97 -12.86 6.12 -12.44
N SER A 98 -13.04 6.89 -11.36
CA SER A 98 -14.20 6.92 -10.43
C SER A 98 -13.72 7.21 -9.00
N ASN A 99 -13.91 8.45 -8.53
CA ASN A 99 -14.95 8.76 -7.54
C ASN A 99 -14.85 10.26 -7.15
N GLU A 100 -15.47 11.12 -7.95
CA GLU A 100 -16.04 12.36 -7.43
C GLU A 100 -17.40 12.05 -6.82
N ALA A 101 -17.75 12.79 -5.76
CA ALA A 101 -19.04 12.89 -5.07
C ALA A 101 -19.23 12.01 -3.81
N GLU A 102 -19.03 12.61 -2.62
CA GLU A 102 -20.14 13.13 -1.78
C GLU A 102 -19.68 13.46 -0.35
N GLY A 103 -20.17 14.61 0.16
CA GLY A 103 -20.23 14.96 1.58
C GLY A 103 -19.42 16.20 1.98
N GLY A 104 -19.97 17.41 2.08
CA GLY A 104 -21.38 17.80 1.98
C GLY A 104 -21.52 19.32 1.93
N GLU A 105 -22.55 19.76 1.22
CA GLU A 105 -23.08 21.12 1.25
C GLU A 105 -24.48 21.02 1.88
N SER A 106 -24.71 21.76 2.97
CA SER A 106 -25.99 22.35 3.42
C SER A 106 -25.87 22.79 4.90
N SER A 107 -25.76 24.10 5.12
CA SER A 107 -26.78 25.00 5.71
C SER A 107 -26.77 24.96 7.25
N GLU A 108 -26.56 26.07 7.97
CA GLU A 108 -27.35 27.32 7.96
C GLU A 108 -26.57 28.49 8.58
#